data_AF-A0AA38ZZK6-F1
#
_entry.id   AF-A0AA38ZZK6-F1
#
_cell.length_a   1.000
_cell.length_b   1.000
_cell.length_c   1.000
_cell.angle_alpha   90.00
_cell.angle_beta   90.00
_cell.angle_gamma   90.00
#
_symmetry.space_group_name_H-M   'P 1'
#
loop_
_entity.id
_entity.type
_entity.pdbx_description
1 polymer ?
#
loop_
_entity_poly.entity_id
_entity_poly.type
_entity_poly.pdbx_seq_one_letter_code
_entity_poly.pdbx_strand_id
1 'polypeptide(L)'
;MGTLHRSARLIITTIMGVVFGYFVGVSFPSASLTKINLSSSFMSSLDVATSEHKSSRSKSSETLTPGTVPKIYVPTNPRGAESLPPGIVVSESDFYLRRLWGLPSEDLKKKPKYLVVFTVGLDQRKNIDESVKKFSEDFQILLFHYDGRTSEWDQFEWSKTAIHVSARKQTKWWYAKRFLHPDVVAAYDYIFIWDEDLDVKHFNGEKYIELVKKHGLEISQPGLEPNNGLTWQMTKRRGDREVHKITEEKPGWCSDPHLPPCAAFVEIMAPVFSREAWRCVWHMIQNDLVHGWGLDFALRRCVEPAHEKIGVVDSQWIIHKVVPSLGSQGESTGGKPPWHGVRERCRSEWAQFQARLTSADQAYVARLEKG
;
A
#
# COMPACT_ATOMS: atom_id res chain seq x y z
N MET A 1 33.54 -13.17 -45.48
CA MET A 1 34.07 -13.80 -44.26
C MET A 1 33.73 -12.99 -42.99
N GLY A 2 32.49 -12.49 -42.85
CA GLY A 2 32.08 -11.60 -41.73
C GLY A 2 30.75 -11.94 -41.07
N THR A 3 30.00 -12.89 -41.62
CA THR A 3 28.68 -13.33 -41.11
C THR A 3 28.79 -14.50 -40.13
N LEU A 4 29.78 -15.39 -40.29
CA LEU A 4 29.98 -16.53 -39.38
C LEU A 4 30.39 -16.12 -37.95
N HIS A 5 31.17 -15.04 -37.83
CA HIS A 5 31.75 -14.61 -36.54
C HIS A 5 30.73 -13.92 -35.61
N ARG A 6 29.64 -13.38 -36.17
CA ARG A 6 28.59 -12.70 -35.40
C ARG A 6 27.59 -13.70 -34.81
N SER A 7 27.25 -14.74 -35.56
CA SER A 7 26.39 -15.84 -35.09
C SER A 7 27.05 -16.67 -33.99
N ALA A 8 28.35 -16.97 -34.12
CA ALA A 8 29.11 -17.68 -33.10
C ALA A 8 29.14 -16.92 -31.75
N ARG A 9 29.32 -15.59 -31.78
CA ARG A 9 29.27 -14.73 -30.58
C ARG A 9 27.91 -14.71 -29.90
N LEU A 10 26.82 -14.75 -30.67
CA LEU A 10 25.47 -14.76 -30.13
C LEU A 10 25.16 -16.09 -29.43
N ILE A 11 25.59 -17.19 -30.02
CA ILE A 11 25.43 -18.54 -29.47
C ILE A 11 26.23 -18.69 -28.16
N ILE A 12 27.49 -18.23 -28.15
CA ILE A 12 28.34 -18.30 -26.94
C ILE A 12 27.75 -17.45 -25.80
N THR A 13 27.27 -16.24 -26.09
CA THR A 13 26.65 -15.38 -25.06
C THR A 13 25.37 -16.00 -24.48
N THR A 14 24.58 -16.66 -25.33
CA THR A 14 23.33 -17.33 -24.90
C THR A 14 23.63 -18.54 -24.03
N ILE A 15 24.61 -19.36 -24.41
CA ILE A 15 25.02 -20.54 -23.63
C ILE A 15 25.59 -20.10 -22.27
N MET A 16 26.43 -19.07 -22.24
CA MET A 16 26.98 -18.54 -20.98
C MET A 16 25.90 -17.97 -20.06
N GLY A 17 24.88 -17.30 -20.62
CA GLY A 17 23.74 -16.79 -19.85
C GLY A 17 22.87 -17.90 -19.24
N VAL A 18 22.63 -18.98 -20.00
CA VAL A 18 21.86 -20.15 -19.51
C VAL A 18 22.64 -20.90 -18.43
N VAL A 19 23.94 -21.11 -18.63
CA VAL A 19 24.81 -21.78 -17.64
C VAL A 19 24.90 -20.94 -16.37
N PHE A 20 25.09 -19.63 -16.47
CA PHE A 20 25.11 -18.73 -15.31
C PHE A 20 23.77 -18.71 -14.56
N GLY A 21 22.64 -18.65 -15.29
CA GLY A 21 21.30 -18.72 -14.69
C GLY A 21 21.04 -20.06 -13.98
N TYR A 22 21.52 -21.17 -14.54
CA TYR A 22 21.42 -22.49 -13.93
C TYR A 22 22.24 -22.59 -12.63
N PHE A 23 23.49 -22.12 -12.62
CA PHE A 23 24.33 -22.17 -11.42
C PHE A 23 23.82 -21.25 -10.28
N VAL A 24 23.23 -20.10 -10.61
CA VAL A 24 22.54 -19.26 -9.61
C VAL A 24 21.30 -19.97 -9.08
N GLY A 25 20.53 -20.65 -9.94
CA GLY A 25 19.32 -21.39 -9.53
C GLY A 25 19.59 -22.61 -8.64
N VAL A 26 20.68 -23.34 -8.87
CA VAL A 26 21.02 -24.56 -8.10
C VAL A 26 21.77 -24.26 -6.80
N SER A 27 22.31 -23.04 -6.64
CA SER A 27 23.06 -22.64 -5.43
C SER A 27 22.17 -22.10 -4.29
N PHE A 28 20.84 -22.05 -4.47
CA PHE A 28 19.91 -21.79 -3.38
C PHE A 28 19.41 -23.12 -2.80
N PRO A 29 19.72 -23.45 -1.53
CA PRO A 29 19.11 -24.60 -0.88
C PRO A 29 17.60 -24.38 -0.85
N SER A 30 16.85 -25.32 -1.41
CA SER A 30 15.40 -25.40 -1.24
C SER A 30 15.12 -25.69 0.25
N ALA A 31 15.04 -24.63 1.05
CA ALA A 31 14.54 -24.74 2.42
C ALA A 31 13.07 -25.13 2.32
N SER A 32 12.78 -26.39 2.61
CA SER A 32 11.43 -26.90 2.80
C SER A 32 10.84 -26.16 4.00
N LEU A 33 9.97 -25.18 3.73
CA LEU A 33 9.13 -24.57 4.75
C LEU A 33 8.03 -25.57 5.08
N THR A 34 8.32 -26.48 6.01
CA THR A 34 7.28 -27.28 6.66
C THR A 34 6.28 -26.33 7.33
N LYS A 35 5.01 -26.48 6.94
CA LYS A 35 3.79 -25.93 7.55
C LYS A 35 4.00 -25.28 8.91
N ILE A 36 4.01 -23.95 8.95
CA ILE A 36 3.86 -23.18 10.18
C ILE A 36 2.37 -23.25 10.54
N ASN A 37 1.99 -24.17 11.42
CA ASN A 37 0.72 -24.07 12.14
C ASN A 37 0.86 -22.94 13.16
N LEU A 38 0.26 -21.77 12.88
CA LEU A 38 0.06 -20.76 13.91
C LEU A 38 -0.94 -21.29 14.94
N SER A 39 -0.43 -21.71 16.10
CA SER A 39 -1.25 -21.91 17.29
C SER A 39 -1.87 -20.57 17.69
N SER A 40 -3.20 -20.54 17.80
CA SER A 40 -4.00 -19.41 18.23
C SER A 40 -3.80 -19.12 19.71
N SER A 41 -2.69 -18.50 20.09
CA SER A 41 -2.50 -17.90 21.42
C SER A 41 -1.29 -16.98 21.43
N PHE A 42 -1.41 -15.79 20.86
CA PHE A 42 -0.57 -14.68 21.30
C PHE A 42 -1.47 -13.49 21.64
N MET A 43 -1.64 -13.36 22.96
CA MET A 43 -2.08 -12.15 23.61
C MET A 43 -1.27 -10.96 23.07
N SER A 44 -1.98 -9.85 22.85
CA SER A 44 -1.44 -8.50 22.68
C SER A 44 -0.12 -8.34 23.43
N SER A 45 0.99 -8.13 22.72
CA SER A 45 2.25 -7.72 23.35
C SER A 45 2.14 -6.24 23.71
N LEU A 46 1.35 -5.96 24.73
CA LEU A 46 1.34 -4.70 25.44
C LEU A 46 1.00 -4.99 26.91
N ASP A 47 1.89 -5.71 27.58
CA ASP A 47 2.04 -5.65 29.03
C ASP A 47 3.34 -6.39 29.44
N VAL A 48 4.08 -5.76 30.36
CA VAL A 48 5.39 -6.10 30.97
C VAL A 48 6.44 -5.05 30.54
N ALA A 49 6.70 -3.98 31.30
CA ALA A 49 7.09 -4.04 32.70
C ALA A 49 6.39 -2.98 33.57
N THR A 50 5.42 -3.42 34.38
CA THR A 50 5.06 -2.75 35.63
C THR A 50 6.12 -3.13 36.68
N SER A 51 7.12 -2.27 36.83
CA SER A 51 7.94 -2.25 38.05
C SER A 51 7.08 -1.69 39.18
N GLU A 52 6.93 -2.47 40.24
CA GLU A 52 6.25 -2.11 41.48
C GLU A 52 6.74 -0.75 42.02
N HIS A 53 5.85 0.24 42.04
CA HIS A 53 5.94 1.34 43.00
C HIS A 53 4.63 1.42 43.77
N LYS A 54 4.68 1.01 45.03
CA LYS A 54 3.65 1.27 46.04
C LYS A 54 3.35 2.77 46.09
N SER A 55 2.26 3.18 45.45
CA SER A 55 1.72 4.53 45.58
C SER A 55 0.87 4.60 46.84
N SER A 56 1.42 5.23 47.88
CA SER A 56 0.66 5.71 49.03
C SER A 56 -0.37 6.74 48.55
N ARG A 57 -1.64 6.46 48.79
CA ARG A 57 -2.77 7.34 48.51
C ARG A 57 -2.70 8.59 49.40
N SER A 58 -2.05 9.66 48.95
CA SER A 58 -2.18 10.98 49.54
C SER A 58 -3.13 11.83 48.69
N LYS A 59 -4.35 12.04 49.18
CA LYS A 59 -5.20 13.15 48.74
C LYS A 59 -4.54 14.44 49.22
N SER A 60 -3.74 15.10 48.38
CA SER A 60 -3.41 16.52 48.58
C SER A 60 -4.19 17.34 47.56
N SER A 61 -5.24 18.01 48.06
CA SER A 61 -5.83 19.16 47.39
C SER A 61 -4.81 20.28 47.48
N GLU A 62 -3.89 20.36 46.51
CA GLU A 62 -2.94 21.47 46.43
C GLU A 62 -3.62 22.68 45.79
N THR A 63 -3.86 23.68 46.62
CA THR A 63 -4.17 25.06 46.25
C THR A 63 -3.10 25.57 45.30
N LEU A 64 -3.46 25.84 44.04
CA LEU A 64 -2.54 26.31 43.00
C LEU A 64 -1.95 27.68 43.37
N THR A 65 -0.65 27.71 43.66
CA THR A 65 0.14 28.94 43.69
C THR A 65 0.32 29.49 42.27
N PRO A 66 0.17 30.81 42.04
CA PRO A 66 0.45 31.41 40.73
C PRO A 66 1.92 31.16 40.34
N GLY A 67 2.15 30.42 39.26
CA GLY A 67 3.49 30.19 38.70
C GLY A 67 4.01 28.76 38.74
N THR A 68 3.31 27.82 39.39
CA THR A 68 3.68 26.39 39.38
C THR A 68 2.64 25.61 38.56
N VAL A 69 2.91 25.38 37.28
CA VAL A 69 2.10 24.46 36.47
C VAL A 69 2.34 23.05 37.04
N PRO A 70 1.31 22.35 37.54
CA PRO A 70 1.49 20.99 38.03
C PRO A 70 2.09 20.13 36.91
N LYS A 71 3.12 19.35 37.24
CA LYS A 71 3.72 18.40 36.30
C LYS A 71 2.71 17.28 36.06
N ILE A 72 1.86 17.47 35.08
CA ILE A 72 0.94 16.46 34.58
C ILE A 72 1.83 15.47 33.84
N TYR A 73 1.96 14.24 34.34
CA TYR A 73 2.60 13.16 33.62
C TYR A 73 1.60 12.02 33.49
N VAL A 74 1.17 11.74 32.26
CA VAL A 74 0.14 10.74 31.97
C VAL A 74 0.77 9.62 31.14
N PRO A 75 1.05 8.44 31.74
CA PRO A 75 1.66 7.31 31.03
C PRO A 75 0.82 6.75 29.89
N THR A 76 -0.50 6.97 29.90
CA THR A 76 -1.42 6.51 28.85
C THR A 76 -1.45 7.42 27.62
N ASN A 77 -0.80 8.60 27.69
CA ASN A 77 -0.72 9.47 26.53
C ASN A 77 0.30 8.91 25.52
N PRO A 78 0.13 9.22 24.22
CA PRO A 78 1.13 8.91 23.20
C PRO A 78 2.49 9.49 23.58
N ARG A 79 3.55 8.84 23.10
CA ARG A 79 4.93 9.27 23.35
C ARG A 79 5.12 10.73 22.90
N GLY A 80 5.66 11.56 23.78
CA GLY A 80 5.84 13.00 23.57
C GLY A 80 4.66 13.88 23.98
N ALA A 81 3.53 13.28 24.38
CA ALA A 81 2.34 13.97 24.89
C ALA A 81 2.13 13.74 26.39
N GLU A 82 3.12 13.20 27.11
CA GLU A 82 2.98 12.79 28.50
C GLU A 82 2.69 13.99 29.42
N SER A 83 3.07 15.20 29.02
CA SER A 83 2.80 16.44 29.76
C SER A 83 1.36 16.95 29.64
N LEU A 84 0.55 16.37 28.76
CA LEU A 84 -0.82 16.83 28.50
C LEU A 84 -1.84 16.21 29.48
N PRO A 85 -2.85 16.98 29.93
CA PRO A 85 -3.96 16.44 30.71
C PRO A 85 -4.63 15.23 30.05
N PRO A 86 -5.08 14.22 30.82
CA PRO A 86 -5.94 13.19 30.29
C PRO A 86 -7.19 13.82 29.66
N GLY A 87 -7.59 13.32 28.48
CA GLY A 87 -8.81 13.76 27.80
C GLY A 87 -8.66 14.90 26.79
N ILE A 88 -7.49 15.58 26.69
CA ILE A 88 -7.23 16.52 25.59
C ILE A 88 -6.62 15.85 24.35
N VAL A 89 -5.99 14.70 24.53
CA VAL A 89 -5.36 13.96 23.45
C VAL A 89 -6.41 13.18 22.67
N VAL A 90 -6.53 13.47 21.38
CA VAL A 90 -7.28 12.67 20.40
C VAL A 90 -6.27 11.91 19.56
N SER A 91 -6.35 10.59 19.55
CA SER A 91 -5.35 9.72 18.91
C SER A 91 -5.45 9.68 17.38
N GLU A 92 -6.61 10.03 16.84
CA GLU A 92 -6.93 9.92 15.41
C GLU A 92 -7.38 11.27 14.84
N SER A 93 -7.18 11.43 13.53
CA SER A 93 -7.62 12.56 12.74
C SER A 93 -8.32 12.06 11.47
N ASP A 94 -8.61 12.98 10.56
CA ASP A 94 -9.30 12.69 9.31
C ASP A 94 -8.92 13.68 8.21
N PHE A 95 -9.34 13.38 6.98
CA PHE A 95 -9.24 14.29 5.84
C PHE A 95 -10.53 15.11 5.63
N TYR A 96 -11.44 15.16 6.61
CA TYR A 96 -12.65 15.94 6.44
C TYR A 96 -12.34 17.44 6.48
N LEU A 97 -12.77 18.14 5.44
CA LEU A 97 -12.58 19.58 5.31
C LEU A 97 -13.45 20.33 6.33
N ARG A 98 -12.82 21.20 7.12
CA ARG A 98 -13.46 22.04 8.13
C ARG A 98 -13.40 23.50 7.66
N ARG A 99 -14.45 24.29 7.95
CA ARG A 99 -14.50 25.70 7.53
C ARG A 99 -13.59 26.54 8.44
N LEU A 100 -13.12 27.68 7.93
CA LEU A 100 -12.24 28.58 8.69
C LEU A 100 -13.00 29.42 9.75
N TRP A 101 -14.33 29.42 9.74
CA TRP A 101 -15.19 30.19 10.65
C TRP A 101 -16.51 29.46 10.92
N GLY A 102 -17.24 29.93 11.94
CA GLY A 102 -18.55 29.38 12.32
C GLY A 102 -18.49 28.30 13.40
N LEU A 103 -19.53 27.49 13.49
CA LEU A 103 -19.62 26.41 14.47
C LEU A 103 -19.07 25.09 13.91
N PRO A 104 -18.16 24.39 14.61
CA PRO A 104 -17.62 23.11 14.14
C PRO A 104 -18.69 22.04 13.88
N SER A 105 -19.83 22.09 14.58
CA SER A 105 -20.95 21.16 14.40
C SER A 105 -21.61 21.23 13.01
N GLU A 106 -21.40 22.32 12.29
CA GLU A 106 -21.97 22.55 10.96
C GLU A 106 -21.02 22.14 9.81
N ASP A 107 -19.76 21.85 10.11
CA ASP A 107 -18.75 21.56 9.07
C ASP A 107 -19.02 20.23 8.36
N LEU A 108 -19.53 19.23 9.09
CA LEU A 108 -19.61 17.84 8.63
C LEU A 108 -21.05 17.35 8.51
N LYS A 109 -21.80 17.90 7.54
CA LYS A 109 -23.18 17.45 7.23
C LYS A 109 -23.23 15.99 6.79
N LYS A 110 -22.22 15.55 6.04
CA LYS A 110 -22.03 14.18 5.59
C LYS A 110 -20.56 13.82 5.73
N LYS A 111 -20.28 12.64 6.29
CA LYS A 111 -18.92 12.12 6.48
C LYS A 111 -18.68 11.03 5.44
N PRO A 112 -17.72 11.21 4.51
CA PRO A 112 -17.30 10.14 3.63
C PRO A 112 -16.82 8.92 4.43
N LYS A 113 -17.15 7.73 3.94
CA LYS A 113 -16.84 6.43 4.56
C LYS A 113 -15.61 5.78 3.94
N TYR A 114 -15.28 6.14 2.71
CA TYR A 114 -14.20 5.55 1.93
C TYR A 114 -13.25 6.63 1.42
N LEU A 115 -11.99 6.28 1.19
CA LEU A 115 -10.98 7.18 0.65
C LEU A 115 -10.49 6.65 -0.69
N VAL A 116 -10.45 7.51 -1.71
CA VAL A 116 -9.81 7.20 -2.99
C VAL A 116 -8.65 8.13 -3.24
N VAL A 117 -7.51 7.52 -3.49
CA VAL A 117 -6.25 8.22 -3.71
C VAL A 117 -5.74 7.91 -5.11
N PHE A 118 -5.43 8.96 -5.87
CA PHE A 118 -4.76 8.84 -7.17
C PHE A 118 -3.41 9.55 -7.13
N THR A 119 -2.38 8.93 -7.69
CA THR A 119 -1.10 9.62 -7.95
C THR A 119 -1.07 10.09 -9.38
N VAL A 120 -1.11 11.42 -9.57
CA VAL A 120 -1.55 12.05 -10.81
C VAL A 120 -0.55 13.08 -11.35
N GLY A 121 -0.56 13.22 -12.67
CA GLY A 121 -0.08 14.39 -13.39
C GLY A 121 -1.14 14.91 -14.36
N LEU A 122 -1.01 16.19 -14.73
CA LEU A 122 -2.04 16.91 -15.48
C LEU A 122 -2.34 16.29 -16.85
N ASP A 123 -1.37 15.59 -17.44
CA ASP A 123 -1.52 14.94 -18.74
C ASP A 123 -2.56 13.78 -18.69
N GLN A 124 -2.77 13.17 -17.52
CA GLN A 124 -3.78 12.12 -17.31
C GLN A 124 -5.10 12.64 -16.72
N ARG A 125 -5.27 13.96 -16.56
CA ARG A 125 -6.45 14.53 -15.90
C ARG A 125 -7.80 14.08 -16.46
N LYS A 126 -7.89 13.83 -17.78
CA LYS A 126 -9.12 13.32 -18.42
C LYS A 126 -9.45 11.90 -17.97
N ASN A 127 -8.43 11.06 -17.78
CA ASN A 127 -8.62 9.71 -17.29
C ASN A 127 -9.04 9.70 -15.82
N ILE A 128 -8.48 10.61 -15.02
CA ILE A 128 -8.90 10.81 -13.63
C ILE A 128 -10.31 11.38 -13.53
N ASP A 129 -10.71 12.31 -14.40
CA ASP A 129 -12.09 12.83 -14.45
C ASP A 129 -13.11 11.70 -14.72
N GLU A 130 -12.81 10.79 -15.66
CA GLU A 130 -13.62 9.59 -15.88
C GLU A 130 -13.62 8.63 -14.67
N SER A 131 -12.50 8.55 -13.96
CA SER A 131 -12.35 7.74 -12.74
C SER A 131 -13.20 8.26 -11.59
N VAL A 132 -13.15 9.56 -11.30
CA VAL A 132 -13.86 10.18 -10.18
C VAL A 132 -15.39 10.02 -10.33
N LYS A 133 -15.91 10.04 -11.57
CA LYS A 133 -17.33 9.79 -11.86
C LYS A 133 -17.84 8.40 -11.43
N LYS A 134 -16.95 7.46 -11.10
CA LYS A 134 -17.31 6.11 -10.63
C LYS A 134 -17.48 6.00 -9.12
N PHE A 135 -17.24 7.09 -8.39
CA PHE A 135 -17.34 7.15 -6.94
C PHE A 135 -18.45 8.12 -6.52
N SER A 136 -19.19 7.74 -5.49
CA SER A 136 -20.27 8.56 -4.93
C SER A 136 -19.71 9.58 -3.92
N GLU A 137 -20.60 10.38 -3.33
CA GLU A 137 -20.30 11.26 -2.19
C GLU A 137 -19.90 10.53 -0.89
N ASP A 138 -20.02 9.19 -0.82
CA ASP A 138 -19.47 8.40 0.30
C ASP A 138 -17.92 8.25 0.18
N PHE A 139 -17.32 8.69 -0.92
CA PHE A 139 -15.88 8.62 -1.17
C PHE A 139 -15.23 10.01 -1.09
N GLN A 140 -14.22 10.16 -0.22
CA GLN A 140 -13.32 11.30 -0.24
C GLN A 140 -12.29 11.11 -1.35
N ILE A 141 -12.10 12.14 -2.19
CA ILE A 141 -11.07 12.13 -3.24
C ILE A 141 -9.83 12.88 -2.76
N LEU A 142 -8.67 12.24 -2.91
CA LEU A 142 -7.34 12.77 -2.61
C LEU A 142 -6.42 12.56 -3.82
N LEU A 143 -5.75 13.62 -4.26
CA LEU A 143 -4.86 13.61 -5.40
C LEU A 143 -3.42 13.92 -4.96
N PHE A 144 -2.49 13.04 -5.35
CA PHE A 144 -1.05 13.19 -5.14
C PHE A 144 -0.39 13.66 -6.44
N HIS A 145 -0.03 14.95 -6.51
CA HIS A 145 0.46 15.61 -7.72
C HIS A 145 1.97 15.52 -7.83
N TYR A 146 2.48 14.58 -8.61
CA TYR A 146 3.93 14.43 -8.80
C TYR A 146 4.53 15.51 -9.72
N ASP A 147 3.71 16.28 -10.43
CA ASP A 147 4.17 17.29 -11.41
C ASP A 147 4.12 18.73 -10.88
N GLY A 148 3.52 18.96 -9.71
CA GLY A 148 3.40 20.29 -9.12
C GLY A 148 2.27 21.15 -9.67
N ARG A 149 1.34 20.60 -10.47
CA ARG A 149 0.35 21.37 -11.25
C ARG A 149 -1.05 21.23 -10.69
N THR A 150 -1.31 21.82 -9.52
CA THR A 150 -2.59 21.67 -8.82
C THR A 150 -3.70 22.57 -9.36
N SER A 151 -3.40 23.84 -9.65
CA SER A 151 -4.41 24.84 -10.03
C SER A 151 -5.09 24.55 -11.35
N GLU A 152 -4.42 23.89 -12.29
CA GLU A 152 -5.02 23.52 -13.57
C GLU A 152 -6.16 22.50 -13.42
N TRP A 153 -6.27 21.81 -12.28
CA TRP A 153 -7.38 20.90 -11.99
C TRP A 153 -8.68 21.61 -11.63
N ASP A 154 -8.64 22.91 -11.32
CA ASP A 154 -9.83 23.73 -11.01
C ASP A 154 -10.82 23.81 -12.19
N GLN A 155 -10.42 23.35 -13.38
CA GLN A 155 -11.31 23.15 -14.52
C GLN A 155 -12.43 22.12 -14.25
N PHE A 156 -12.25 21.25 -13.25
CA PHE A 156 -13.25 20.27 -12.83
C PHE A 156 -13.88 20.69 -11.50
N GLU A 157 -15.20 20.83 -11.46
CA GLU A 157 -15.91 21.26 -10.24
C GLU A 157 -15.68 20.31 -9.05
N TRP A 158 -15.64 19.00 -9.29
CA TRP A 158 -15.35 18.02 -8.24
C TRP A 158 -13.94 18.20 -7.64
N SER A 159 -12.99 18.73 -8.42
CA SER A 159 -11.61 18.92 -7.97
C SER A 159 -11.49 20.02 -6.93
N LYS A 160 -12.36 21.03 -6.97
CA LYS A 160 -12.37 22.13 -5.98
C LYS A 160 -12.72 21.65 -4.56
N THR A 161 -13.37 20.49 -4.47
CA THR A 161 -13.72 19.83 -3.20
C THR A 161 -12.81 18.63 -2.89
N ALA A 162 -11.93 18.24 -3.81
CA ALA A 162 -10.94 17.22 -3.58
C ALA A 162 -9.76 17.78 -2.77
N ILE A 163 -8.97 16.89 -2.17
CA ILE A 163 -7.75 17.28 -1.46
C ILE A 163 -6.57 17.09 -2.41
N HIS A 164 -5.69 18.09 -2.45
CA HIS A 164 -4.53 18.10 -3.32
C HIS A 164 -3.27 18.13 -2.46
N VAL A 165 -2.38 17.15 -2.61
CA VAL A 165 -1.04 17.14 -2.01
C VAL A 165 -0.02 17.12 -3.14
N SER A 166 0.96 18.02 -3.10
CA SER A 166 1.85 18.27 -4.23
C SER A 166 3.31 18.31 -3.80
N ALA A 167 4.11 17.42 -4.40
CA ALA A 167 5.55 17.28 -4.23
C ALA A 167 6.14 16.74 -5.54
N ARG A 168 7.02 17.52 -6.16
CA ARG A 168 7.54 17.20 -7.50
C ARG A 168 8.35 15.90 -7.50
N LYS A 169 8.16 15.10 -8.55
CA LYS A 169 8.89 13.85 -8.84
C LYS A 169 8.85 12.82 -7.72
N GLN A 170 7.75 12.77 -6.95
CA GLN A 170 7.54 11.77 -5.92
C GLN A 170 6.61 10.65 -6.40
N THR A 171 6.88 9.44 -5.93
CA THR A 171 6.13 8.22 -6.27
C THR A 171 4.91 8.03 -5.38
N LYS A 172 3.96 7.20 -5.82
CA LYS A 172 2.74 6.86 -5.08
C LYS A 172 3.02 6.42 -3.64
N TRP A 173 3.97 5.52 -3.45
CA TRP A 173 4.28 4.97 -2.13
C TRP A 173 5.07 5.95 -1.25
N TRP A 174 5.81 6.91 -1.83
CA TRP A 174 6.40 8.01 -1.07
C TRP A 174 5.31 8.87 -0.42
N TYR A 175 4.27 9.21 -1.19
CA TYR A 175 3.13 9.96 -0.68
C TYR A 175 2.32 9.14 0.33
N ALA A 176 1.97 7.89 -0.01
CA ALA A 176 1.18 7.04 0.87
C ALA A 176 1.85 6.90 2.24
N LYS A 177 3.17 6.70 2.29
CA LYS A 177 3.92 6.62 3.56
C LYS A 177 3.84 7.90 4.41
N ARG A 178 3.71 9.07 3.79
CA ARG A 178 3.77 10.38 4.48
C ARG A 178 2.40 10.97 4.81
N PHE A 179 1.41 10.73 3.96
CA PHE A 179 0.10 11.38 4.05
C PHE A 179 -1.03 10.42 4.42
N LEU A 180 -0.86 9.11 4.24
CA LEU A 180 -1.87 8.12 4.62
C LEU A 180 -1.50 7.42 5.93
N HIS A 181 -1.08 8.18 6.94
CA HIS A 181 -0.79 7.61 8.26
C HIS A 181 -2.03 6.88 8.82
N PRO A 182 -1.92 5.70 9.45
CA PRO A 182 -3.07 4.92 9.89
C PRO A 182 -4.05 5.72 10.74
N ASP A 183 -3.53 6.52 11.68
CA ASP A 183 -4.36 7.35 12.56
C ASP A 183 -5.00 8.56 11.86
N VAL A 184 -4.53 8.94 10.66
CA VAL A 184 -5.15 10.00 9.82
C VAL A 184 -6.25 9.43 8.92
N VAL A 185 -6.07 8.20 8.44
CA VAL A 185 -7.06 7.52 7.58
C VAL A 185 -8.01 6.62 8.36
N ALA A 186 -7.91 6.60 9.70
CA ALA A 186 -8.74 5.82 10.59
C ALA A 186 -10.24 6.19 10.51
N ALA A 187 -10.61 7.32 9.89
CA ALA A 187 -12.02 7.65 9.65
C ALA A 187 -12.65 6.87 8.47
N TYR A 188 -11.85 6.19 7.64
CA TYR A 188 -12.29 5.52 6.43
C TYR A 188 -12.28 4.00 6.58
N ASP A 189 -13.34 3.31 6.15
CA ASP A 189 -13.46 1.86 6.20
C ASP A 189 -12.54 1.17 5.18
N TYR A 190 -12.44 1.75 3.98
CA TYR A 190 -11.62 1.25 2.87
C TYR A 190 -10.87 2.39 2.17
N ILE A 191 -9.64 2.10 1.76
CA ILE A 191 -8.69 3.03 1.19
C ILE A 191 -8.21 2.49 -0.16
N PHE A 192 -8.54 3.19 -1.24
CA PHE A 192 -8.12 2.88 -2.60
C PHE A 192 -6.85 3.67 -2.91
N ILE A 193 -5.81 3.00 -3.41
CA ILE A 193 -4.51 3.63 -3.71
C ILE A 193 -4.13 3.33 -5.17
N TRP A 194 -4.70 4.09 -6.09
CA TRP A 194 -4.72 3.75 -7.51
C TRP A 194 -3.71 4.56 -8.34
N ASP A 195 -3.18 3.92 -9.36
CA ASP A 195 -2.45 4.58 -10.45
C ASP A 195 -3.42 5.34 -11.36
N GLU A 196 -2.89 6.31 -12.09
CA GLU A 196 -3.68 7.22 -12.93
C GLU A 196 -4.00 6.69 -14.33
N ASP A 197 -3.42 5.55 -14.74
CA ASP A 197 -3.50 5.01 -16.10
C ASP A 197 -4.49 3.82 -16.20
N LEU A 198 -5.56 3.88 -15.41
CA LEU A 198 -6.62 2.87 -15.35
C LEU A 198 -7.86 3.29 -16.15
N ASP A 199 -8.35 2.45 -17.06
CA ASP A 199 -9.70 2.57 -17.61
C ASP A 199 -10.72 1.96 -16.65
N VAL A 200 -11.69 2.76 -16.23
CA VAL A 200 -12.71 2.38 -15.26
C VAL A 200 -14.11 2.26 -15.87
N LYS A 201 -14.22 2.17 -17.20
CA LYS A 201 -15.53 2.13 -17.89
C LYS A 201 -16.49 1.10 -17.29
N HIS A 202 -15.98 -0.05 -16.87
CA HIS A 202 -16.73 -1.17 -16.34
C HIS A 202 -16.74 -1.28 -14.81
N PHE A 203 -16.22 -0.27 -14.13
CA PHE A 203 -16.12 -0.21 -12.68
C PHE A 203 -17.20 0.70 -12.08
N ASN A 204 -17.65 0.36 -10.87
CA ASN A 204 -18.51 1.16 -10.00
C ASN A 204 -18.05 0.99 -8.54
N GLY A 205 -17.71 2.08 -7.86
CA GLY A 205 -17.12 2.05 -6.51
C GLY A 205 -18.04 1.45 -5.45
N GLU A 206 -19.34 1.75 -5.50
CA GLU A 206 -20.32 1.24 -4.54
C GLU A 206 -20.50 -0.27 -4.68
N LYS A 207 -20.68 -0.75 -5.91
CA LYS A 207 -20.81 -2.19 -6.20
C LYS A 207 -19.54 -2.96 -5.88
N TYR A 208 -18.38 -2.33 -6.07
CA TYR A 208 -17.12 -2.92 -5.65
C TYR A 208 -17.05 -3.12 -4.12
N ILE A 209 -17.36 -2.08 -3.33
CA ILE A 209 -17.35 -2.18 -1.87
C ILE A 209 -18.39 -3.17 -1.35
N GLU A 210 -19.58 -3.23 -1.97
CA GLU A 210 -20.60 -4.23 -1.64
C GLU A 210 -20.02 -5.65 -1.74
N LEU A 211 -19.29 -5.95 -2.81
CA LEU A 211 -18.67 -7.26 -3.03
C LEU A 211 -17.49 -7.52 -2.11
N VAL A 212 -16.63 -6.51 -1.87
CA VAL A 212 -15.53 -6.60 -0.91
C VAL A 212 -16.05 -6.99 0.48
N LYS A 213 -17.08 -6.30 0.95
CA LYS A 213 -17.75 -6.58 2.23
C LYS A 213 -18.42 -7.96 2.23
N LYS A 214 -19.18 -8.29 1.18
CA LYS A 214 -19.87 -9.58 1.02
C LYS A 214 -18.92 -10.77 1.10
N HIS A 215 -17.71 -10.65 0.53
CA HIS A 215 -16.73 -11.72 0.44
C HIS A 215 -15.64 -11.68 1.52
N GLY A 216 -15.76 -10.77 2.49
CA GLY A 216 -14.82 -10.62 3.61
C GLY A 216 -13.40 -10.29 3.16
N LEU A 217 -13.26 -9.49 2.10
CA LEU A 217 -11.96 -9.09 1.58
C LEU A 217 -11.40 -7.90 2.38
N GLU A 218 -10.18 -8.07 2.88
CA GLU A 218 -9.43 -7.04 3.62
C GLU A 218 -8.41 -6.33 2.72
N ILE A 219 -7.91 -7.02 1.70
CA ILE A 219 -7.07 -6.44 0.65
C ILE A 219 -7.61 -6.93 -0.68
N SER A 220 -7.88 -6.03 -1.61
CA SER A 220 -8.47 -6.43 -2.88
C SER A 220 -8.05 -5.54 -4.03
N GLN A 221 -8.34 -5.97 -5.25
CA GLN A 221 -8.31 -5.11 -6.43
C GLN A 221 -9.45 -5.47 -7.39
N PRO A 222 -9.82 -4.57 -8.31
CA PRO A 222 -10.63 -4.92 -9.47
C PRO A 222 -9.94 -5.97 -10.35
N GLY A 223 -10.73 -6.78 -11.05
CA GLY A 223 -10.21 -7.67 -12.10
C GLY A 223 -9.58 -6.87 -13.25
N LEU A 224 -8.50 -7.39 -13.83
CA LEU A 224 -7.86 -6.80 -15.01
C LEU A 224 -8.33 -7.49 -16.28
N GLU A 225 -8.81 -6.70 -17.24
CA GLU A 225 -9.13 -7.20 -18.58
C GLU A 225 -7.83 -7.71 -19.27
N PRO A 226 -7.79 -8.95 -19.79
CA PRO A 226 -6.56 -9.56 -20.29
C PRO A 226 -6.10 -9.06 -21.67
N ASN A 227 -6.84 -8.13 -22.30
CA ASN A 227 -6.66 -7.77 -23.71
C ASN A 227 -5.28 -7.19 -24.04
N ASN A 228 -4.55 -6.65 -23.05
CA ASN A 228 -3.23 -6.02 -23.24
C ASN A 228 -2.06 -6.83 -22.67
N GLY A 229 -2.27 -8.12 -22.38
CA GLY A 229 -1.30 -8.96 -21.69
C GLY A 229 -1.25 -8.67 -20.19
N LEU A 230 -0.90 -9.69 -19.40
CA LEU A 230 -0.86 -9.61 -17.94
C LEU A 230 0.41 -10.27 -17.42
N THR A 231 1.01 -9.65 -16.40
CA THR A 231 2.17 -10.22 -15.71
C THR A 231 1.77 -11.45 -14.88
N TRP A 232 0.68 -11.30 -14.11
CA TRP A 232 0.19 -12.26 -13.12
C TRP A 232 -1.19 -12.79 -13.51
N GLN A 233 -1.39 -14.11 -13.50
CA GLN A 233 -2.71 -14.73 -13.73
C GLN A 233 -3.69 -14.39 -12.61
N MET A 234 -3.20 -14.08 -11.41
CA MET A 234 -4.02 -13.76 -10.26
C MET A 234 -4.79 -12.45 -10.43
N THR A 235 -4.27 -11.49 -11.20
CA THR A 235 -4.95 -10.21 -11.43
C THR A 235 -5.94 -10.25 -12.59
N LYS A 236 -5.86 -11.29 -13.42
CA LYS A 236 -6.72 -11.47 -14.59
C LYS A 236 -8.18 -11.61 -14.16
N ARG A 237 -9.09 -10.88 -14.81
CA ARG A 237 -10.53 -11.02 -14.63
C ARG A 237 -11.03 -12.42 -15.01
N ARG A 238 -11.96 -12.97 -14.23
CA ARG A 238 -12.72 -14.20 -14.52
C ARG A 238 -14.18 -13.84 -14.86
N GLY A 239 -14.67 -14.26 -16.02
CA GLY A 239 -16.00 -13.86 -16.49
C GLY A 239 -17.17 -14.62 -15.83
N ASP A 240 -16.89 -15.66 -15.05
CA ASP A 240 -17.85 -16.65 -14.57
C ASP A 240 -18.18 -16.52 -13.06
N ARG A 241 -17.64 -15.51 -12.38
CA ARG A 241 -17.74 -15.36 -10.92
C ARG A 241 -17.66 -13.89 -10.50
N GLU A 242 -18.03 -13.62 -9.25
CA GLU A 242 -17.94 -12.26 -8.65
C GLU A 242 -16.53 -11.95 -8.18
N VAL A 243 -15.85 -12.93 -7.56
CA VAL A 243 -14.50 -12.78 -7.01
C VAL A 243 -13.70 -14.07 -7.19
N HIS A 244 -12.37 -13.95 -7.18
CA HIS A 244 -11.47 -15.08 -6.95
C HIS A 244 -10.32 -14.70 -6.03
N LYS A 245 -9.80 -15.71 -5.34
CA LYS A 245 -8.73 -15.56 -4.31
C LYS A 245 -7.52 -16.45 -4.59
N ILE A 246 -7.67 -17.36 -5.57
CA ILE A 246 -6.67 -18.34 -5.99
C ILE A 246 -6.71 -18.39 -7.53
N THR A 247 -5.54 -18.60 -8.14
CA THR A 247 -5.37 -18.88 -9.57
C THR A 247 -4.41 -20.03 -9.78
N GLU A 248 -4.49 -20.66 -10.95
CA GLU A 248 -3.38 -21.38 -11.53
C GLU A 248 -2.44 -20.37 -12.23
N GLU A 249 -1.15 -20.48 -11.97
CA GLU A 249 -0.10 -19.66 -12.57
C GLU A 249 0.76 -20.46 -13.54
N LYS A 250 1.67 -19.76 -14.23
CA LYS A 250 2.65 -20.39 -15.11
C LYS A 250 3.45 -21.48 -14.35
N PRO A 251 3.80 -22.61 -14.98
CA PRO A 251 4.56 -23.67 -14.33
C PRO A 251 5.82 -23.16 -13.63
N GLY A 252 5.99 -23.52 -12.36
CA GLY A 252 7.14 -23.13 -11.53
C GLY A 252 7.05 -21.75 -10.87
N TRP A 253 5.97 -20.99 -11.07
CA TRP A 253 5.82 -19.65 -10.48
C TRP A 253 5.22 -19.66 -9.07
N CYS A 254 4.59 -20.76 -8.67
CA CYS A 254 4.04 -20.94 -7.34
C CYS A 254 4.75 -22.08 -6.61
N SER A 255 5.41 -21.74 -5.51
CA SER A 255 5.96 -22.72 -4.57
C SER A 255 4.88 -23.35 -3.69
N ASP A 256 3.81 -22.59 -3.42
CA ASP A 256 2.65 -23.01 -2.63
C ASP A 256 1.39 -22.33 -3.21
N PRO A 257 0.27 -23.06 -3.41
CA PRO A 257 -0.94 -22.51 -4.00
C PRO A 257 -1.62 -21.43 -3.15
N HIS A 258 -1.37 -21.37 -1.84
CA HIS A 258 -1.90 -20.37 -0.91
C HIS A 258 -0.98 -19.15 -0.74
N LEU A 259 0.16 -19.13 -1.43
CA LEU A 259 1.10 -18.02 -1.40
C LEU A 259 1.11 -17.25 -2.73
N PRO A 260 1.54 -15.97 -2.72
CA PRO A 260 1.78 -15.23 -3.94
C PRO A 260 2.78 -15.94 -4.86
N PRO A 261 2.59 -15.84 -6.19
CA PRO A 261 1.52 -15.08 -6.86
C PRO A 261 0.20 -15.85 -7.04
N CYS A 262 0.09 -17.12 -6.65
CA CYS A 262 -1.11 -17.94 -6.89
C CYS A 262 -2.32 -17.56 -6.03
N ALA A 263 -2.08 -17.08 -4.83
CA ALA A 263 -3.11 -16.58 -3.92
C ALA A 263 -2.51 -15.48 -3.04
N ALA A 264 -3.33 -14.87 -2.19
CA ALA A 264 -2.86 -13.85 -1.25
C ALA A 264 -2.14 -12.66 -1.93
N PHE A 265 -2.50 -12.36 -3.18
CA PHE A 265 -1.79 -11.40 -4.05
C PHE A 265 -2.76 -10.49 -4.78
N VAL A 266 -2.46 -9.20 -4.77
CA VAL A 266 -3.00 -8.16 -5.65
C VAL A 266 -1.86 -7.25 -6.04
N GLU A 267 -1.95 -6.61 -7.20
CA GLU A 267 -0.93 -5.73 -7.73
C GLU A 267 -1.10 -4.29 -7.21
N ILE A 268 0.04 -3.66 -6.94
CA ILE A 268 0.19 -2.35 -6.30
C ILE A 268 -0.40 -1.25 -7.14
N MET A 269 -0.76 -1.49 -8.40
CA MET A 269 -1.37 -0.52 -9.30
C MET A 269 -2.77 -0.09 -8.86
N ALA A 270 -3.64 -1.03 -8.47
CA ALA A 270 -5.02 -0.75 -8.10
C ALA A 270 -5.49 -1.40 -6.78
N PRO A 271 -4.68 -1.44 -5.71
CA PRO A 271 -5.07 -2.07 -4.46
C PRO A 271 -6.10 -1.23 -3.70
N VAL A 272 -6.90 -1.94 -2.93
CA VAL A 272 -7.86 -1.42 -1.96
C VAL A 272 -7.61 -2.14 -0.65
N PHE A 273 -7.46 -1.39 0.43
CA PHE A 273 -7.18 -1.92 1.75
C PHE A 273 -8.34 -1.57 2.68
N SER A 274 -8.73 -2.50 3.54
CA SER A 274 -9.47 -2.15 4.75
C SER A 274 -8.61 -1.28 5.66
N ARG A 275 -9.26 -0.56 6.56
CA ARG A 275 -8.59 0.22 7.61
C ARG A 275 -7.55 -0.61 8.39
N GLU A 276 -7.94 -1.81 8.80
CA GLU A 276 -7.11 -2.71 9.61
C GLU A 276 -5.90 -3.22 8.83
N ALA A 277 -6.11 -3.69 7.59
CA ALA A 277 -5.01 -4.13 6.74
C ALA A 277 -4.05 -2.97 6.43
N TRP A 278 -4.57 -1.77 6.16
CA TRP A 278 -3.75 -0.60 5.89
C TRP A 278 -2.84 -0.23 7.07
N ARG A 279 -3.32 -0.36 8.32
CA ARG A 279 -2.51 -0.09 9.51
C ARG A 279 -1.21 -0.91 9.51
N CYS A 280 -1.28 -2.19 9.15
CA CYS A 280 -0.09 -3.03 8.99
C CYS A 280 0.72 -2.67 7.73
N VAL A 281 0.07 -2.52 6.58
CA VAL A 281 0.75 -2.23 5.30
C VAL A 281 1.53 -0.92 5.36
N TRP A 282 0.99 0.11 6.02
CA TRP A 282 1.69 1.37 6.21
C TRP A 282 3.03 1.21 6.93
N HIS A 283 3.09 0.35 7.96
CA HIS A 283 4.34 0.05 8.69
C HIS A 283 5.31 -0.81 7.88
N MET A 284 4.79 -1.64 6.97
CA MET A 284 5.61 -2.42 6.03
C MET A 284 6.33 -1.53 5.02
N ILE A 285 5.69 -0.45 4.55
CA ILE A 285 6.31 0.50 3.61
C ILE A 285 7.52 1.17 4.28
N GLN A 286 8.67 1.04 3.65
CA GLN A 286 9.94 1.61 4.12
C GLN A 286 10.00 3.12 3.87
N ASN A 287 10.57 3.88 4.80
CA ASN A 287 10.63 5.34 4.70
C ASN A 287 11.51 5.86 3.54
N ASP A 288 12.54 5.08 3.20
CA ASP A 288 13.60 5.42 2.24
C ASP A 288 13.43 4.72 0.87
N LEU A 289 12.62 3.67 0.78
CA LEU A 289 12.29 3.00 -0.48
C LEU A 289 10.95 3.54 -0.99
N VAL A 290 10.96 4.13 -2.17
CA VAL A 290 9.86 4.99 -2.63
C VAL A 290 9.00 4.34 -3.72
N HIS A 291 9.50 3.34 -4.45
CA HIS A 291 8.77 2.77 -5.59
C HIS A 291 7.76 1.69 -5.21
N GLY A 292 7.91 1.05 -4.05
CA GLY A 292 6.99 0.02 -3.54
C GLY A 292 6.98 -1.31 -4.31
N TRP A 293 7.88 -1.51 -5.28
CA TRP A 293 8.00 -2.79 -5.99
C TRP A 293 8.30 -3.92 -5.01
N GLY A 294 7.52 -5.00 -5.09
CA GLY A 294 7.64 -6.14 -4.19
C GLY A 294 6.71 -6.11 -2.98
N LEU A 295 6.06 -4.97 -2.70
CA LEU A 295 5.05 -4.89 -1.63
C LEU A 295 3.93 -5.91 -1.87
N ASP A 296 3.52 -6.11 -3.12
CA ASP A 296 2.50 -7.07 -3.58
C ASP A 296 2.66 -8.47 -2.98
N PHE A 297 3.91 -8.94 -2.92
CA PHE A 297 4.27 -10.26 -2.39
C PHE A 297 4.26 -10.32 -0.86
N ALA A 298 4.40 -9.16 -0.22
CA ALA A 298 4.46 -9.03 1.23
C ALA A 298 3.09 -8.69 1.86
N LEU A 299 2.11 -8.20 1.08
CA LEU A 299 0.77 -7.82 1.58
C LEU A 299 0.10 -8.93 2.39
N ARG A 300 0.32 -10.20 2.03
CA ARG A 300 -0.16 -11.39 2.76
C ARG A 300 0.15 -11.38 4.26
N ARG A 301 1.19 -10.67 4.69
CA ARG A 301 1.62 -10.61 6.10
C ARG A 301 0.70 -9.76 6.96
N CYS A 302 -0.18 -8.97 6.36
CA CYS A 302 -1.04 -8.03 7.07
C CYS A 302 -2.47 -8.52 7.31
N VAL A 303 -2.78 -9.76 6.91
CA VAL A 303 -4.12 -10.34 7.01
C VAL A 303 -4.04 -11.85 7.21
N GLU A 304 -4.94 -12.41 8.02
CA GLU A 304 -4.95 -13.85 8.35
C GLU A 304 -6.40 -14.41 8.32
N PRO A 305 -6.67 -15.53 7.61
CA PRO A 305 -5.80 -16.20 6.64
C PRO A 305 -5.73 -15.44 5.31
N ALA A 306 -4.51 -15.17 4.84
CA ALA A 306 -4.29 -14.25 3.72
C ALA A 306 -4.95 -14.70 2.40
N HIS A 307 -4.89 -15.99 2.08
CA HIS A 307 -5.45 -16.54 0.84
C HIS A 307 -6.98 -16.53 0.80
N GLU A 308 -7.65 -16.29 1.93
CA GLU A 308 -9.11 -16.13 1.98
C GLU A 308 -9.54 -14.66 2.09
N LYS A 309 -8.66 -13.76 2.53
CA LYS A 309 -8.96 -12.35 2.75
C LYS A 309 -8.38 -11.40 1.71
N ILE A 310 -7.50 -11.90 0.84
CA ILE A 310 -6.98 -11.17 -0.30
C ILE A 310 -7.58 -11.74 -1.58
N GLY A 311 -8.13 -10.88 -2.44
CA GLY A 311 -8.75 -11.36 -3.67
C GLY A 311 -9.04 -10.29 -4.72
N VAL A 312 -9.41 -10.76 -5.90
CA VAL A 312 -9.75 -9.95 -7.05
C VAL A 312 -11.26 -9.96 -7.24
N VAL A 313 -11.84 -8.78 -7.41
CA VAL A 313 -13.26 -8.59 -7.67
C VAL A 313 -13.49 -8.59 -9.18
N ASP A 314 -13.95 -9.71 -9.72
CA ASP A 314 -14.05 -9.96 -11.15
C ASP A 314 -15.23 -9.25 -11.83
N SER A 315 -16.34 -9.13 -11.11
CA SER A 315 -17.55 -8.48 -11.62
C SER A 315 -17.43 -6.95 -11.67
N GLN A 316 -16.33 -6.38 -11.16
CA GLN A 316 -15.98 -4.97 -11.24
C GLN A 316 -14.54 -4.86 -11.74
N TRP A 317 -14.36 -4.56 -13.01
CA TRP A 317 -13.06 -4.68 -13.67
C TRP A 317 -12.60 -3.38 -14.30
N ILE A 318 -11.29 -3.33 -14.53
CA ILE A 318 -10.58 -2.18 -15.10
C ILE A 318 -9.64 -2.65 -16.23
N ILE A 319 -9.15 -1.70 -17.02
CA ILE A 319 -8.15 -1.96 -18.07
C ILE A 319 -6.89 -1.15 -17.74
N HIS A 320 -5.72 -1.79 -17.71
CA HIS A 320 -4.46 -1.07 -17.58
C HIS A 320 -4.05 -0.48 -18.94
N LYS A 321 -3.95 0.85 -19.02
CA LYS A 321 -3.57 1.56 -20.26
C LYS A 321 -2.06 1.64 -20.48
N VAL A 322 -1.26 1.37 -19.44
CA VAL A 322 0.22 1.39 -19.49
C VAL A 322 0.74 2.72 -20.02
N VAL A 323 0.20 3.84 -19.52
CA VAL A 323 0.59 5.17 -20.02
C VAL A 323 1.84 5.62 -19.28
N PRO A 324 3.00 5.81 -19.96
CA PRO A 324 4.24 6.15 -19.28
C PRO A 324 4.22 7.59 -18.78
N SER A 325 3.93 7.79 -17.50
CA SER A 325 3.85 9.12 -16.90
C SER A 325 5.05 9.38 -15.98
N LEU A 326 5.02 8.98 -14.71
CA LEU A 326 6.07 9.25 -13.74
C LEU A 326 7.42 8.64 -14.14
N GLY A 327 7.40 7.45 -14.76
CA GLY A 327 8.62 6.81 -15.25
C GLY A 327 9.38 7.66 -16.27
N SER A 328 8.70 8.50 -17.04
CA SER A 328 9.36 9.36 -18.03
C SER A 328 10.02 10.61 -17.40
N GLN A 329 9.80 10.87 -16.10
CA GLN A 329 10.41 11.99 -15.37
C GLN A 329 11.81 11.70 -14.80
N GLY A 330 12.37 10.53 -15.09
CA GLY A 330 13.76 10.20 -14.78
C GLY A 330 14.77 11.06 -15.57
N GLU A 331 16.05 10.74 -15.41
CA GLU A 331 17.13 11.37 -16.17
C GLU A 331 17.61 10.45 -17.29
N SER A 332 17.82 11.02 -18.46
CA SER A 332 18.47 10.32 -19.58
C SER A 332 19.97 10.23 -19.31
N THR A 333 20.53 9.02 -19.34
CA THR A 333 21.97 8.79 -19.15
C THR A 333 22.49 7.89 -20.27
N GLY A 334 23.61 8.28 -20.90
CA GLY A 334 24.26 7.49 -21.94
C GLY A 334 23.37 7.16 -23.14
N GLY A 335 22.43 8.03 -23.50
CA GLY A 335 21.48 7.84 -24.62
C GLY A 335 20.31 6.90 -24.31
N LYS A 336 20.18 6.38 -23.09
CA LYS A 336 19.01 5.59 -22.66
C LYS A 336 17.84 6.51 -22.30
N PRO A 337 16.58 6.12 -22.58
CA PRO A 337 15.44 6.95 -22.22
C PRO A 337 15.23 7.02 -20.69
N PRO A 338 14.65 8.12 -20.17
CA PRO A 338 14.50 8.39 -18.74
C PRO A 338 13.94 7.24 -17.89
N TRP A 339 12.98 6.50 -18.43
CA TRP A 339 12.31 5.41 -17.71
C TRP A 339 13.23 4.23 -17.37
N HIS A 340 14.37 4.08 -18.06
CA HIS A 340 15.33 3.04 -17.73
C HIS A 340 15.92 3.25 -16.33
N GLY A 341 16.35 4.48 -16.00
CA GLY A 341 16.93 4.78 -14.69
C GLY A 341 15.93 4.59 -13.57
N VAL A 342 14.67 4.98 -13.79
CA VAL A 342 13.57 4.73 -12.84
C VAL A 342 13.39 3.22 -12.63
N ARG A 343 13.33 2.43 -13.71
CA ARG A 343 13.16 0.97 -13.62
C ARG A 343 14.34 0.26 -12.96
N GLU A 344 15.57 0.71 -13.22
CA GLU A 344 16.77 0.21 -12.54
C GLU A 344 16.67 0.48 -11.03
N ARG A 345 16.24 1.68 -10.62
CA ARG A 345 15.99 2.02 -9.22
C ARG A 345 14.86 1.18 -8.61
N CYS A 346 13.75 0.95 -9.32
CA CYS A 346 12.67 0.08 -8.84
C CYS A 346 13.19 -1.33 -8.50
N ARG A 347 14.02 -1.92 -9.37
CA ARG A 347 14.62 -3.25 -9.13
C ARG A 347 15.58 -3.24 -7.95
N SER A 348 16.40 -2.20 -7.82
CA SER A 348 17.34 -2.05 -6.70
C SER A 348 16.59 -1.92 -5.37
N GLU A 349 15.56 -1.08 -5.30
CA GLU A 349 14.74 -0.93 -4.09
C GLU A 349 13.97 -2.21 -3.75
N TRP A 350 13.45 -2.93 -4.75
CA TRP A 350 12.80 -4.22 -4.52
C TRP A 350 13.77 -5.25 -3.92
N ALA A 351 14.98 -5.39 -4.47
CA ALA A 351 16.01 -6.28 -3.94
C ALA A 351 16.38 -5.92 -2.49
N GLN A 352 16.52 -4.61 -2.19
CA GLN A 352 16.78 -4.14 -0.83
C GLN A 352 15.62 -4.46 0.13
N PHE A 353 14.36 -4.25 -0.30
CA PHE A 353 13.19 -4.59 0.50
C PHE A 353 13.14 -6.08 0.83
N GLN A 354 13.37 -6.94 -0.16
CA GLN A 354 13.42 -8.40 0.03
C GLN A 354 14.53 -8.81 1.00
N ALA A 355 15.73 -8.23 0.86
CA ALA A 355 16.85 -8.51 1.75
C ALA A 355 16.54 -8.10 3.20
N ARG A 356 15.95 -6.91 3.41
CA ARG A 356 15.55 -6.42 4.74
C ARG A 356 14.52 -7.34 5.38
N LEU A 357 13.48 -7.69 4.63
CA LEU A 357 12.41 -8.54 5.12
C LEU A 357 12.93 -9.93 5.50
N THR A 358 13.71 -10.56 4.62
CA THR A 358 14.33 -11.87 4.88
C THR A 358 15.25 -11.85 6.10
N SER A 359 16.09 -10.81 6.23
CA SER A 359 17.00 -10.69 7.38
C SER A 359 16.24 -10.49 8.69
N ALA A 360 15.15 -9.71 8.66
CA ALA A 360 14.29 -9.51 9.83
C ALA A 360 13.58 -10.80 10.25
N ASP A 361 13.06 -11.58 9.28
CA ASP A 361 12.44 -12.88 9.54
C ASP A 361 13.44 -13.85 10.19
N GLN A 362 14.64 -13.98 9.62
CA GLN A 362 15.70 -14.84 10.16
C GLN A 362 16.09 -14.43 11.59
N ALA A 363 16.25 -13.13 11.83
CA ALA A 363 16.58 -12.62 13.15
C ALA A 363 15.46 -12.88 14.17
N TYR A 364 14.19 -12.83 13.74
CA TYR A 364 13.04 -13.13 14.60
C TYR A 364 12.97 -14.62 14.95
N VAL A 365 13.08 -15.52 13.95
CA VAL A 365 13.10 -16.98 14.18
C VAL A 365 14.25 -17.38 15.11
N ALA A 366 15.46 -16.85 14.87
CA ALA A 366 16.62 -17.13 15.71
C ALA A 366 16.47 -16.64 17.17
N ARG A 367 15.57 -15.68 17.44
CA ARG A 367 15.24 -15.26 18.81
C ARG A 367 14.26 -16.23 19.47
N LEU A 368 13.29 -16.74 18.71
CA LEU A 368 12.33 -17.74 19.19
C LEU A 368 13.01 -19.07 19.51
N GLU A 369 14.06 -19.45 18.78
CA GLU A 369 14.83 -20.67 19.07
C GLU A 369 15.75 -20.53 20.30
N LYS A 370 15.98 -19.32 20.79
CA LYS A 370 16.87 -19.02 21.93
C LYS A 370 16.14 -18.72 23.24
N GLY A 371 14.84 -18.48 23.19
CA GLY A 371 13.98 -18.24 24.35
C GLY A 371 13.06 -19.42 24.57
#